data_AF-A0A7S3F6G9-F1
#
_entry.id   AF-A0A7S3F6G9-F1
#
_cell.length_a   1.000
_cell.length_b   1.000
_cell.length_c   1.000
_cell.angle_alpha   90.00
_cell.angle_beta   90.00
_cell.angle_gamma   90.00
#
_symmetry.space_group_name_H-M   'P 1'
#
loop_
_entity.id
_entity.type
_entity.pdbx_description
1 polymer ?
#
loop_
_entity_poly.entity_id
_entity_poly.type
_entity_poly.pdbx_seq_one_letter_code
_entity_poly.pdbx_strand_id
1 'polypeptide(L)'
;FAMCAHALGAAGAGAVDAAAVASLFRLAATRLEHFSAQQVAMVAAAAAKLGLSSPALVEAVGDAVASGGSADAFGSPLLADAEAVDLVQLCWAVAKLGEAGKVPRRLLAPLAAEASMRAETGAVG
;
A
#
# COMPACT_ATOMS: atom_id res chain seq x y z
N PHE A 1 6.71 12.86 -4.75
CA PHE A 1 5.91 12.58 -3.54
C PHE A 1 6.22 11.21 -2.93
N ALA A 2 5.98 10.09 -3.63
CA ALA A 2 6.28 8.75 -3.12
C ALA A 2 7.74 8.54 -2.67
N MET A 3 8.71 9.06 -3.45
CA MET A 3 10.13 9.04 -3.07
C MET A 3 10.45 9.79 -1.77
N CYS A 4 9.75 10.90 -1.49
CA CYS A 4 9.95 11.65 -0.24
C CYS A 4 9.39 10.88 0.96
N ALA A 5 8.20 10.29 0.83
CA ALA A 5 7.63 9.43 1.86
C ALA A 5 8.52 8.22 2.14
N HIS A 6 9.06 7.60 1.09
CA HIS A 6 9.99 6.47 1.21
C HIS A 6 11.31 6.85 1.89
N ALA A 7 11.93 7.96 1.49
CA ALA A 7 13.15 8.46 2.11
C ALA A 7 12.94 8.77 3.61
N LEU A 8 11.81 9.34 3.98
CA LEU A 8 11.43 9.58 5.38
C LEU A 8 11.24 8.27 6.16
N GLY A 9 10.59 7.28 5.55
CA GLY A 9 10.44 5.94 6.14
C GLY A 9 11.77 5.22 6.34
N ALA A 10 12.75 5.46 5.48
CA ALA A 10 14.11 4.92 5.61
C ALA A 10 14.95 5.66 6.66
N ALA A 11 14.76 6.97 6.82
CA ALA A 11 15.47 7.80 7.79
C ALA A 11 15.04 7.55 9.25
N GLY A 12 13.85 6.96 9.46
CA GLY A 12 13.30 6.67 10.79
C GLY A 12 12.69 7.90 11.48
N ALA A 13 11.91 7.65 12.54
CA ALA A 13 11.07 8.65 13.21
C ALA A 13 11.83 9.80 13.90
N GLY A 14 13.17 9.79 13.92
CA GLY A 14 14.01 10.80 14.56
C GLY A 14 14.58 11.86 13.62
N ALA A 15 14.44 11.71 12.30
CA ALA A 15 15.11 12.59 11.34
C ALA A 15 14.32 13.87 10.99
N VAL A 16 12.99 13.86 11.15
CA VAL A 16 12.09 14.94 10.71
C VAL A 16 10.89 15.03 11.66
N ASP A 17 10.34 16.23 11.84
CA ASP A 17 9.14 16.49 12.65
C ASP A 17 7.97 15.55 12.28
N ALA A 18 7.48 14.80 13.27
CA ALA A 18 6.39 13.85 13.11
C ALA A 18 5.11 14.49 12.56
N ALA A 19 4.82 15.76 12.88
CA ALA A 19 3.65 16.47 12.36
C ALA A 19 3.78 16.78 10.87
N ALA A 20 4.98 17.15 10.42
CA ALA A 20 5.28 17.36 9.00
C ALA A 20 5.17 16.04 8.23
N VAL A 21 5.72 14.95 8.77
CA VAL A 21 5.63 13.61 8.18
C VAL A 21 4.18 13.16 8.07
N ALA A 22 3.38 13.28 9.13
CA ALA A 22 1.96 12.93 9.10
C ALA A 22 1.16 13.75 8.07
N SER A 23 1.51 15.02 7.87
CA SER A 23 0.88 15.88 6.85
C SER A 23 1.22 15.45 5.42
N LEU A 24 2.46 14.99 5.19
CA LEU A 24 2.87 14.42 3.91
C LEU A 24 2.10 13.13 3.58
N PHE A 25 1.90 12.23 4.55
CA PHE A 25 1.13 11.00 4.33
C PHE A 25 -0.36 11.30 4.07
N ARG A 26 -0.95 12.29 4.75
CA ARG A 26 -2.31 12.73 4.44
C ARG A 26 -2.45 13.29 3.02
N LEU A 27 -1.47 14.08 2.57
CA LEU A 27 -1.46 14.59 1.20
C LEU A 27 -1.25 13.48 0.16
N ALA A 28 -0.43 12.46 0.48
CA ALA A 28 -0.26 11.30 -0.38
C ALA A 28 -1.57 10.50 -0.51
N ALA A 29 -2.31 10.33 0.59
CA ALA A 29 -3.58 9.61 0.62
C ALA A 29 -4.64 10.23 -0.32
N THR A 30 -4.61 11.55 -0.57
CA THR A 30 -5.56 12.22 -1.48
C THR A 30 -5.15 12.18 -2.95
N ARG A 31 -4.10 11.44 -3.30
CA ARG A 31 -3.52 11.39 -4.65
C ARG A 31 -3.15 9.96 -5.09
N LEU A 32 -3.48 8.93 -4.29
CA LEU A 32 -3.04 7.55 -4.56
C LEU A 32 -3.61 6.99 -5.87
N GLU A 33 -4.76 7.49 -6.32
CA GLU A 33 -5.39 7.14 -7.60
C GLU A 33 -4.54 7.54 -8.82
N HIS A 34 -3.53 8.39 -8.64
CA HIS A 34 -2.58 8.78 -9.67
C HIS A 34 -1.21 8.12 -9.53
N PHE A 35 -1.03 7.26 -8.54
CA PHE A 35 0.25 6.60 -8.27
C PHE A 35 0.30 5.24 -8.96
N SER A 36 1.49 4.88 -9.43
CA SER A 36 1.78 3.49 -9.84
C SER A 36 1.75 2.54 -8.64
N ALA A 37 1.62 1.24 -8.92
CA ALA A 37 1.67 0.19 -7.91
C ALA A 37 2.90 0.31 -7.00
N GLN A 38 4.08 0.50 -7.59
CA GLN A 38 5.33 0.74 -6.87
C GLN A 38 5.25 1.95 -5.92
N GLN A 39 4.71 3.07 -6.40
CA GLN A 39 4.58 4.27 -5.59
C GLN A 39 3.61 4.09 -4.42
N VAL A 40 2.49 3.40 -4.64
CA VAL A 40 1.53 3.07 -3.56
C VAL A 40 2.17 2.11 -2.55
N ALA A 41 2.88 1.08 -3.02
CA ALA A 41 3.61 0.13 -2.18
C ALA A 41 4.66 0.83 -1.30
N MET A 42 5.45 1.73 -1.89
CA MET A 42 6.46 2.52 -1.17
C MET A 42 5.85 3.42 -0.10
N VAL A 43 4.73 4.08 -0.39
CA VAL A 43 4.02 4.93 0.59
C VAL A 43 3.44 4.09 1.72
N ALA A 44 2.75 2.99 1.40
CA ALA A 44 2.19 2.09 2.41
C ALA A 44 3.29 1.53 3.32
N ALA A 45 4.40 1.05 2.74
CA ALA A 45 5.52 0.52 3.50
C ALA A 45 6.21 1.57 4.36
N ALA A 46 6.37 2.80 3.86
CA ALA A 46 6.95 3.90 4.64
C ALA A 46 6.07 4.27 5.84
N ALA A 47 4.76 4.35 5.65
CA ALA A 47 3.82 4.62 6.74
C ALA A 47 3.84 3.52 7.81
N ALA A 48 3.87 2.25 7.37
CA ALA A 48 3.99 1.09 8.25
C ALA A 48 5.29 1.12 9.08
N LYS A 49 6.43 1.45 8.45
CA LYS A 49 7.73 1.58 9.15
C LYS A 49 7.73 2.68 10.20
N LEU A 50 7.05 3.78 9.93
CA LEU A 50 6.97 4.93 10.84
C LEU A 50 5.88 4.77 11.90
N GLY A 51 5.13 3.66 11.90
CA GLY A 51 4.01 3.44 12.82
C GLY A 51 2.84 4.41 12.61
N LEU A 52 2.75 5.03 11.43
CA LEU A 52 1.71 6.00 11.11
C LEU A 52 0.45 5.28 10.63
N SER A 53 -0.34 4.75 11.56
CA SER A 53 -1.65 4.17 11.27
C SER A 53 -2.73 5.26 11.21
N SER A 54 -2.75 6.03 10.12
CA SER A 54 -3.90 6.90 9.85
C SER A 54 -5.02 6.08 9.20
N PRO A 55 -6.24 6.05 9.76
CA PRO A 55 -7.38 5.38 9.13
C PRO A 55 -7.62 5.84 7.69
N ALA A 56 -7.41 7.13 7.41
CA ALA A 56 -7.55 7.71 6.08
C ALA A 56 -6.51 7.18 5.07
N LEU A 57 -5.27 6.93 5.51
CA LEU A 57 -4.25 6.34 4.65
C LEU A 57 -4.55 4.86 4.37
N VAL A 58 -4.96 4.11 5.39
CA VAL A 58 -5.35 2.70 5.25
C VAL A 58 -6.55 2.57 4.32
N GLU A 59 -7.52 3.46 4.45
CA GLU A 59 -8.68 3.53 3.57
C GLU A 59 -8.28 3.85 2.13
N ALA A 60 -7.47 4.90 1.91
CA ALA A 60 -7.03 5.28 0.58
C ALA A 60 -6.19 4.19 -0.12
N VAL A 61 -5.30 3.50 0.61
CA VAL A 61 -4.56 2.34 0.07
C VAL A 61 -5.54 1.21 -0.26
N GLY A 62 -6.56 1.02 0.57
CA GLY A 62 -7.61 0.03 0.31
C GLY A 62 -8.45 0.34 -0.90
N ASP A 63 -8.81 1.60 -1.10
CA ASP A 63 -9.58 2.02 -2.26
C ASP A 63 -8.73 1.92 -3.53
N ALA A 64 -7.44 2.27 -3.49
CA ALA A 64 -6.52 2.12 -4.62
C ALA A 64 -6.28 0.64 -4.99
N VAL A 65 -6.23 -0.26 -4.01
CA VAL A 65 -6.11 -1.70 -4.24
C VAL A 65 -7.43 -2.30 -4.73
N ALA A 66 -8.57 -1.83 -4.21
CA ALA A 66 -9.90 -2.35 -4.51
C ALA A 66 -10.59 -1.66 -5.71
N SER A 67 -10.02 -0.58 -6.28
CA SER A 67 -10.56 0.13 -7.44
C SER A 67 -10.34 -0.66 -8.73
N GLY A 68 -10.95 -1.84 -8.80
CA GLY A 68 -11.04 -2.75 -9.92
C GLY A 68 -12.41 -3.42 -9.84
N GLY A 69 -13.29 -3.12 -10.78
CA GLY A 69 -14.74 -3.32 -10.66
C GLY A 69 -15.22 -4.75 -10.36
N SER A 70 -16.36 -4.81 -9.66
CA SER A 70 -17.18 -5.98 -9.30
C SER A 70 -16.50 -7.05 -8.44
N ALA A 71 -17.25 -7.61 -7.49
CA ALA A 71 -16.83 -8.70 -6.61
C ALA A 71 -16.40 -9.99 -7.35
N ASP A 72 -16.64 -10.04 -8.66
CA ASP A 72 -16.40 -11.20 -9.53
C ASP A 72 -15.20 -11.03 -10.46
N ALA A 73 -14.58 -9.85 -10.52
CA ALA A 73 -13.38 -9.60 -11.33
C ALA A 73 -12.27 -9.06 -10.43
N PHE A 74 -11.26 -9.87 -10.15
CA PHE A 74 -10.03 -9.50 -9.45
C PHE A 74 -9.14 -8.49 -10.24
N GLY A 75 -9.74 -7.63 -11.06
CA GLY A 75 -9.04 -6.73 -11.98
C GLY A 75 -8.80 -5.36 -11.38
N SER A 76 -7.97 -5.28 -10.33
CA SER A 76 -7.42 -3.98 -9.92
C SER A 76 -6.34 -3.57 -10.93
N PRO A 77 -6.48 -2.44 -11.65
CA PRO A 77 -5.46 -1.96 -12.58
C PRO A 77 -4.14 -1.69 -11.85
N LEU A 78 -4.21 -1.30 -10.58
CA LEU A 78 -3.03 -1.16 -9.74
C LEU A 78 -2.33 -2.50 -9.48
N LEU A 79 -3.07 -3.58 -9.27
CA LEU A 79 -2.48 -4.91 -9.08
C LEU A 79 -2.00 -5.52 -10.41
N ALA A 80 -2.66 -5.22 -11.52
CA ALA A 80 -2.27 -5.69 -12.84
C ALA A 80 -0.87 -5.20 -13.24
N ASP A 81 -0.56 -3.94 -12.92
CA ASP A 81 0.75 -3.33 -13.19
C ASP A 81 1.78 -3.52 -12.06
N ALA A 82 1.40 -4.19 -10.96
CA ALA A 82 2.29 -4.40 -9.82
C ALA A 82 3.36 -5.47 -10.11
N GLU A 83 4.61 -5.21 -9.75
CA GLU A 83 5.64 -6.24 -9.70
C GLU A 83 5.50 -7.10 -8.43
N ALA A 84 6.16 -8.26 -8.42
CA ALA A 84 6.15 -9.14 -7.24
C ALA A 84 6.64 -8.43 -5.97
N VAL A 85 7.62 -7.53 -6.10
CA VAL A 85 8.12 -6.73 -4.97
C VAL A 85 7.07 -5.76 -4.43
N ASP A 86 6.26 -5.15 -5.31
CA ASP A 86 5.20 -4.21 -4.92
C ASP A 86 4.10 -4.93 -4.13
N LEU A 87 3.69 -6.11 -4.61
CA LEU A 87 2.71 -6.96 -3.93
C LEU A 87 3.19 -7.39 -2.54
N VAL A 88 4.46 -7.81 -2.42
CA VAL A 88 5.05 -8.19 -1.12
C VAL A 88 5.09 -7.00 -0.16
N GLN A 89 5.49 -5.82 -0.65
CA GLN A 89 5.53 -4.61 0.17
C GLN A 89 4.13 -4.17 0.61
N LEU A 90 3.13 -4.23 -0.28
CA LEU A 90 1.73 -3.96 0.04
C LEU A 90 1.20 -4.94 1.09
N CYS A 91 1.40 -6.25 0.89
CA CYS A 91 0.99 -7.29 1.85
C CYS A 91 1.60 -7.05 3.24
N TRP A 92 2.91 -6.81 3.30
CA TRP A 92 3.60 -6.52 4.56
C TRP A 92 3.09 -5.24 5.21
N ALA A 93 2.98 -4.15 4.45
CA ALA A 93 2.51 -2.86 4.95
C ALA A 93 1.08 -2.95 5.49
N VAL A 94 0.19 -3.61 4.75
CA VAL A 94 -1.20 -3.83 5.13
C VAL A 94 -1.30 -4.66 6.41
N ALA A 95 -0.53 -5.75 6.53
CA ALA A 95 -0.48 -6.55 7.75
C ALA A 95 0.00 -5.72 8.95
N LYS A 96 1.07 -4.93 8.76
CA LYS A 96 1.64 -4.09 9.81
C LYS A 96 0.72 -2.95 10.22
N LEU A 97 0.02 -2.33 9.27
CA LEU A 97 -0.96 -1.28 9.53
C LEU A 97 -2.21 -1.83 10.24
N GLY A 98 -2.61 -3.08 9.98
CA GLY A 98 -3.77 -3.65 10.65
C GLY A 98 -3.50 -4.40 11.95
N GLU A 99 -2.24 -4.71 12.29
CA GLU A 99 -1.84 -4.97 13.69
C GLU A 99 -2.10 -3.74 14.59
N ALA A 100 -2.18 -2.53 14.01
CA ALA A 100 -2.65 -1.33 14.69
C ALA A 100 -4.20 -1.26 14.83
N GLY A 101 -4.94 -2.33 14.48
CA GLY A 101 -6.27 -2.58 15.05
C GLY A 101 -7.46 -2.78 14.11
N LYS A 102 -7.29 -2.96 12.79
CA LYS A 102 -8.30 -3.48 11.82
C LYS A 102 -7.71 -3.43 10.40
N VAL A 103 -7.14 -4.52 9.89
CA VAL A 103 -6.91 -4.62 8.43
C VAL A 103 -8.29 -4.65 7.75
N PRO A 104 -8.62 -3.74 6.82
CA PRO A 104 -9.86 -3.87 6.07
C PRO A 104 -9.83 -5.16 5.26
N ARG A 105 -10.80 -6.07 5.44
CA ARG A 105 -10.90 -7.31 4.64
C ARG A 105 -10.87 -7.04 3.13
N ARG A 106 -11.37 -5.88 2.71
CA ARG A 106 -11.34 -5.36 1.33
C ARG A 106 -9.93 -5.14 0.76
N LEU A 107 -8.89 -5.06 1.61
CA LEU A 107 -7.49 -4.98 1.20
C LEU A 107 -6.84 -6.34 1.03
N LEU A 108 -7.11 -7.27 1.95
CA LEU A 108 -6.44 -8.57 1.98
C LEU A 108 -6.95 -9.51 0.89
N ALA A 109 -8.24 -9.48 0.58
CA ALA A 109 -8.80 -10.41 -0.39
C ALA A 109 -8.25 -10.20 -1.82
N PRO A 110 -8.16 -8.96 -2.35
CA PRO A 110 -7.55 -8.73 -3.67
C PRO A 110 -6.07 -9.09 -3.71
N LEU A 111 -5.30 -8.72 -2.68
CA LEU A 111 -3.87 -9.03 -2.60
C LEU A 111 -3.60 -10.54 -2.51
N ALA A 112 -4.39 -11.27 -1.73
CA ALA A 112 -4.28 -12.72 -1.61
C ALA A 112 -4.65 -13.43 -2.91
N ALA A 113 -5.71 -12.97 -3.60
CA ALA A 113 -6.10 -13.54 -4.87
C ALA A 113 -5.05 -13.32 -5.96
N GLU A 114 -4.49 -12.11 -6.07
CA GLU A 114 -3.42 -11.81 -7.02
C GLU A 114 -2.16 -12.64 -6.72
N ALA A 115 -1.78 -12.78 -5.45
CA ALA A 115 -0.65 -13.60 -5.05
C ALA A 115 -0.86 -15.09 -5.38
N SER A 116 -2.07 -15.62 -5.14
CA SER A 116 -2.42 -16.99 -5.50
C SER A 116 -2.41 -17.23 -7.01
N MET A 117 -3.01 -16.34 -7.81
CA MET A 117 -2.99 -16.45 -9.28
C MET A 117 -1.56 -16.49 -9.83
N ARG A 118 -0.67 -15.64 -9.30
CA ARG A 118 0.74 -15.61 -9.74
C ARG A 118 1.56 -16.80 -9.26
N ALA A 119 1.23 -17.35 -8.10
CA ALA A 119 1.86 -18.58 -7.60
C ALA A 119 1.46 -19.80 -8.45
N GLU A 120 0.21 -19.86 -8.91
CA GLU A 120 -0.32 -20.93 -9.77
C GLU A 120 0.18 -20.84 -11.21
N THR A 121 0.35 -19.62 -11.73
CA THR A 121 0.84 -19.40 -13.10
C THR A 121 2.34 -19.56 -13.26
N GLY A 122 3.11 -19.52 -12.16
CA GLY A 122 4.56 -19.69 -12.17
C GLY A 122 5.24 -18.59 -12.98
N ALA A 123 5.85 -17.63 -12.29
CA ALA A 123 6.85 -16.76 -12.88
C ALA A 123 7.98 -17.63 -13.49
N VAL A 124 7.84 -17.95 -14.78
CA VAL A 124 8.96 -18.14 -15.67
C VAL A 124 9.62 -16.76 -15.73
N GLY A 125 10.78 -16.67 -15.09
CA GLY A 125 11.60 -15.45 -15.09
C GLY A 125 12.16 -15.10 -16.46
#